data_AF-A0A1V2RP53-F1
#
_entry.id   AF-A0A1V2RP53-F1
#
_cell.length_a   1.000
_cell.length_b   1.000
_cell.length_c   1.000
_cell.angle_alpha   90.00
_cell.angle_beta   90.00
_cell.angle_gamma   90.00
#
_symmetry.space_group_name_H-M   'P 1'
#
loop_
_entity.id
_entity.type
_entity.pdbx_description
1 polymer ?
#
loop_
_entity_poly.entity_id
_entity_poly.type
_entity_poly.pdbx_seq_one_letter_code
_entity_poly.pdbx_strand_id
1 'polypeptide(L)'
;MASSKRKMIEEFQAEAFRLETLDNYGVSRLEGHLRAFLNGEPRPEEFLNSPWVSTVRRAVRSGKRMYRVHILSRPLTDYLRYELGWGDRRNMAAGEEFFILDTTYQPNPLEGVGDFWMYDESTVEVMKYEDGGQYIGSETLPPERVPEFVEYRDIALSRAVPFGEWWERYRE
;
A
#
# COMPACT_ATOMS: atom_id res chain seq x y z
N MET A 1 7.51 22.55 -4.69
CA MET A 1 6.10 22.21 -4.91
C MET A 1 5.68 21.27 -3.80
N ALA A 2 4.63 21.57 -3.04
CA ALA A 2 4.02 20.54 -2.21
C ALA A 2 3.55 19.41 -3.15
N SER A 3 3.97 18.17 -2.89
CA SER A 3 3.71 17.02 -3.77
C SER A 3 2.21 16.85 -4.01
N SER A 4 1.79 16.78 -5.29
CA SER A 4 0.40 16.60 -5.75
C SER A 4 -0.34 15.53 -4.94
N LYS A 5 0.34 14.40 -4.69
CA LYS A 5 -0.09 13.31 -3.80
C LYS A 5 -0.65 13.75 -2.45
N ARG A 6 0.08 14.61 -1.73
CA ARG A 6 -0.33 15.02 -0.37
C ARG A 6 -1.66 15.78 -0.41
N LYS A 7 -1.87 16.58 -1.45
CA LYS A 7 -3.12 17.32 -1.66
C LYS A 7 -4.28 16.35 -1.89
N MET A 8 -4.13 15.37 -2.78
CA MET A 8 -5.20 14.41 -3.10
C MET A 8 -5.61 13.56 -1.90
N ILE A 9 -4.64 13.08 -1.11
CA ILE A 9 -4.92 12.30 0.11
C ILE A 9 -5.64 13.13 1.18
N GLU A 10 -5.49 14.45 1.18
CA GLU A 10 -6.20 15.33 2.11
C GLU A 10 -7.60 15.72 1.58
N GLU A 11 -7.79 15.73 0.26
CA GLU A 11 -8.97 16.27 -0.43
C GLU A 11 -9.97 15.25 -0.99
N PHE A 12 -9.65 13.95 -1.06
CA PHE A 12 -10.61 12.93 -1.53
C PHE A 12 -11.87 12.90 -0.66
N GLN A 13 -13.03 12.53 -1.20
CA GLN A 13 -14.34 12.72 -0.57
C GLN A 13 -14.97 11.42 -0.05
N ALA A 14 -14.84 10.33 -0.80
CA ALA A 14 -15.47 9.05 -0.51
C ALA A 14 -14.43 7.97 -0.26
N GLU A 15 -13.48 7.79 -1.17
CA GLU A 15 -12.54 6.69 -1.08
C GLU A 15 -11.15 6.93 -1.68
N ALA A 16 -10.13 6.28 -1.11
CA ALA A 16 -8.78 6.22 -1.64
C ALA A 16 -8.32 4.75 -1.72
N PHE A 17 -7.98 4.32 -2.93
CA PHE A 17 -7.44 2.99 -3.24
C PHE A 17 -5.94 3.06 -3.52
N ARG A 18 -5.20 2.07 -3.03
CA ARG A 18 -3.76 1.89 -3.27
C ARG A 18 -3.49 0.52 -3.87
N LEU A 19 -2.85 0.48 -5.04
CA LEU A 19 -2.19 -0.73 -5.56
C LEU A 19 -0.70 -0.67 -5.29
N GLU A 20 -0.17 -1.74 -4.69
CA GLU A 20 1.26 -1.96 -4.43
C GLU A 20 1.73 -3.22 -5.13
N THR A 21 2.84 -3.12 -5.85
CA THR A 21 3.35 -4.18 -6.75
C THR A 21 4.82 -4.50 -6.50
N LEU A 22 5.50 -3.75 -5.62
CA LEU A 22 6.91 -3.96 -5.33
C LEU A 22 7.11 -4.77 -4.05
N ASP A 23 8.18 -5.54 -4.01
CA ASP A 23 8.63 -6.25 -2.81
C ASP A 23 9.51 -5.38 -1.89
N ASN A 24 9.77 -4.13 -2.29
CA ASN A 24 10.62 -3.18 -1.59
C ASN A 24 10.29 -1.72 -1.98
N TYR A 25 10.00 -0.86 -1.00
CA TYR A 25 9.78 0.58 -1.19
C TYR A 25 10.90 1.47 -0.64
N GLY A 26 12.14 1.00 -0.72
CA GLY A 26 13.35 1.77 -0.41
C GLY A 26 13.74 1.70 1.07
N VAL A 27 14.66 0.80 1.39
CA VAL A 27 15.10 0.48 2.76
C VAL A 27 16.05 1.52 3.35
N SER A 28 16.69 2.40 2.58
CA SER A 28 17.79 3.25 3.08
C SER A 28 17.42 4.16 4.26
N ARG A 29 16.14 4.54 4.42
CA ARG A 29 15.63 5.27 5.59
C ARG A 29 15.11 4.39 6.73
N LEU A 30 15.00 3.09 6.49
CA LEU A 30 14.38 2.10 7.38
C LEU A 30 15.35 1.00 7.84
N GLU A 31 16.62 1.04 7.44
CA GLU A 31 17.63 0.02 7.77
C GLU A 31 17.67 -0.33 9.27
N GLY A 32 17.58 0.69 10.14
CA GLY A 32 17.55 0.48 11.59
C GLY A 32 16.31 -0.29 12.07
N HIS A 33 15.14 0.06 11.56
CA HIS A 33 13.88 -0.60 11.93
C HIS A 33 13.74 -1.99 11.32
N LEU A 34 14.16 -2.15 10.07
CA LEU A 34 14.23 -3.46 9.43
C LEU A 34 15.18 -4.38 10.21
N ARG A 35 16.36 -3.89 10.59
CA ARG A 35 17.31 -4.67 11.39
C ARG A 35 16.73 -5.05 12.75
N ALA A 36 16.09 -4.12 13.45
CA ALA A 36 15.43 -4.41 14.73
C ALA A 36 14.33 -5.48 14.57
N PHE A 37 13.51 -5.38 13.51
CA PHE A 37 12.50 -6.38 13.17
C PHE A 37 13.11 -7.77 12.94
N LEU A 38 14.17 -7.84 12.13
CA LEU A 38 14.86 -9.10 11.84
C LEU A 38 15.54 -9.71 13.07
N ASN A 39 15.95 -8.88 14.03
CA ASN A 39 16.47 -9.33 15.33
C ASN A 39 15.38 -9.77 16.31
N GLY A 40 14.09 -9.64 15.96
CA GLY A 40 12.96 -9.94 16.86
C GLY A 40 12.78 -8.93 17.99
N GLU A 41 13.31 -7.71 17.84
CA GLU A 41 13.13 -6.63 18.82
C GLU A 41 11.66 -6.18 18.84
N PRO A 42 11.17 -5.63 19.97
CA PRO A 42 9.81 -5.09 20.00
C PRO A 42 9.68 -3.89 19.06
N ARG A 43 8.52 -3.77 18.42
CA ARG A 43 8.19 -2.60 17.59
C ARG A 43 8.28 -1.31 18.44
N PRO A 44 9.04 -0.29 18.02
CA PRO A 44 9.16 0.98 18.75
C PRO A 44 7.81 1.67 18.95
N GLU A 45 7.60 2.35 20.08
CA GLU A 45 6.34 3.05 20.37
C GLU A 45 6.08 4.21 19.39
N GLU A 46 7.14 4.88 18.94
CA GLU A 46 7.08 5.94 17.93
C GLU A 46 6.48 5.49 16.59
N PHE A 47 6.52 4.18 16.29
CA PHE A 47 5.85 3.66 15.10
C PHE A 47 4.34 3.87 15.15
N LEU A 48 3.73 3.87 16.33
CA LEU A 48 2.27 3.95 16.50
C LEU A 48 1.67 5.30 16.05
N ASN A 49 2.49 6.35 16.01
CA ASN A 49 2.04 7.73 15.78
C ASN A 49 2.65 8.37 14.53
N SER A 50 2.87 7.57 13.47
CA SER A 50 3.36 8.14 12.22
C SER A 50 2.37 9.17 11.63
N PRO A 51 2.86 10.20 10.91
CA PRO A 51 1.98 11.16 10.23
C PRO A 51 0.97 10.48 9.29
N TRP A 52 1.36 9.37 8.67
CA TRP A 52 0.49 8.57 7.80
C TRP A 52 -0.70 7.97 8.56
N VAL A 53 -0.44 7.33 9.70
CA VAL A 53 -1.50 6.78 10.57
C VAL A 53 -2.50 7.84 11.00
N SER A 54 -2.01 9.04 11.31
CA SER A 54 -2.87 10.17 11.65
C SER A 54 -3.76 10.60 10.49
N THR A 55 -3.25 10.54 9.25
CA THR A 55 -4.02 10.81 8.04
C THR A 55 -5.09 9.75 7.80
N VAL A 56 -4.74 8.47 7.86
CA VAL A 56 -5.70 7.35 7.73
C VAL A 56 -6.81 7.49 8.77
N ARG A 57 -6.44 7.63 10.05
CA ARG A 57 -7.40 7.75 11.15
C ARG A 57 -8.35 8.93 10.98
N ARG A 58 -7.85 10.07 10.49
CA ARG A 58 -8.68 11.26 10.21
C ARG A 58 -9.67 10.99 9.08
N ALA A 59 -9.22 10.40 7.98
CA ALA A 59 -10.09 10.09 6.85
C ALA A 59 -11.21 9.11 7.24
N VAL A 60 -10.85 8.01 7.92
CA VAL A 60 -11.80 6.99 8.39
C VAL A 60 -12.81 7.58 9.37
N ARG A 61 -12.38 8.43 10.31
CA ARG A 61 -13.30 9.12 11.24
C ARG A 61 -14.27 10.07 10.55
N SER A 62 -13.91 10.59 9.39
CA SER A 62 -14.77 11.42 8.55
C SER A 62 -15.70 10.60 7.64
N GLY A 63 -15.77 9.28 7.82
CA GLY A 63 -16.62 8.39 7.03
C GLY A 63 -16.06 8.00 5.66
N LYS A 64 -14.79 8.32 5.39
CA LYS A 64 -14.12 7.99 4.12
C LYS A 64 -13.46 6.62 4.20
N ARG A 65 -13.39 5.91 3.07
CA ARG A 65 -12.74 4.61 2.95
C ARG A 65 -11.30 4.76 2.49
N MET A 66 -10.36 4.09 3.15
CA MET A 66 -8.99 3.94 2.65
C MET A 66 -8.65 2.46 2.60
N TYR A 67 -8.20 1.99 1.44
CA TYR A 67 -7.95 0.57 1.26
C TYR A 67 -6.86 0.28 0.24
N ARG A 68 -6.26 -0.90 0.38
CA ARG A 68 -5.07 -1.28 -0.38
C ARG A 68 -5.12 -2.73 -0.81
N VAL A 69 -4.61 -2.99 -2.01
CA VAL A 69 -4.19 -4.31 -2.44
C VAL A 69 -2.67 -4.30 -2.63
N HIS A 70 -1.97 -5.23 -1.99
CA HIS A 70 -0.57 -5.53 -2.28
C HIS A 70 -0.50 -6.84 -3.07
N ILE A 71 0.05 -6.76 -4.28
CA ILE A 71 0.40 -7.91 -5.10
C ILE A 71 1.79 -8.37 -4.68
N LEU A 72 1.91 -9.60 -4.22
CA LEU A 72 3.19 -10.18 -3.82
C LEU A 72 3.24 -11.67 -4.13
N SER A 73 4.44 -12.23 -4.08
CA SER A 73 4.67 -13.67 -4.15
C SER A 73 5.55 -14.13 -2.99
N ARG A 74 5.53 -15.44 -2.71
CA ARG A 74 6.31 -16.06 -1.64
C ARG A 74 7.48 -16.88 -2.20
N PRO A 75 8.58 -17.06 -1.43
CA PRO A 75 8.80 -16.60 -0.04
C PRO A 75 8.90 -15.07 0.07
N LEU A 76 8.46 -14.52 1.21
CA LEU A 76 8.49 -13.08 1.42
C LEU A 76 9.93 -12.57 1.57
N THR A 77 10.22 -11.43 0.96
CA THR A 77 11.47 -10.71 1.25
C THR A 77 11.48 -10.22 2.69
N ASP A 78 12.66 -9.99 3.26
CA ASP A 78 12.80 -9.40 4.59
C ASP A 78 12.04 -8.08 4.73
N TYR A 79 12.02 -7.28 3.66
CA TYR A 79 11.24 -6.04 3.62
C TYR A 79 9.74 -6.29 3.73
N LEU A 80 9.18 -7.21 2.93
CA LEU A 80 7.76 -7.53 3.00
C LEU A 80 7.38 -8.09 4.37
N ARG A 81 8.22 -8.94 4.97
CA ARG A 81 7.98 -9.44 6.34
C ARG A 81 7.89 -8.28 7.34
N TYR A 82 8.79 -7.31 7.23
CA TYR A 82 8.79 -6.11 8.05
C TYR A 82 7.57 -5.20 7.79
N GLU A 83 7.25 -4.93 6.52
CA GLU A 83 6.15 -4.06 6.11
C GLU A 83 4.81 -4.63 6.58
N LEU A 84 4.52 -5.88 6.23
CA LEU A 84 3.32 -6.60 6.63
C LEU A 84 3.25 -6.77 8.16
N GLY A 85 4.38 -7.12 8.79
CA GLY A 85 4.47 -7.42 10.22
C GLY A 85 4.31 -6.21 11.12
N TRP A 86 4.93 -5.08 10.78
CA TRP A 86 4.93 -3.86 11.62
C TRP A 86 4.12 -2.70 11.04
N GLY A 87 4.29 -2.42 9.74
CA GLY A 87 3.67 -1.29 9.04
C GLY A 87 2.17 -1.46 8.84
N ASP A 88 1.77 -2.58 8.26
CA ASP A 88 0.41 -2.77 7.75
C ASP A 88 -0.59 -3.03 8.86
N ARG A 89 -0.19 -3.88 9.83
CA ARG A 89 -0.95 -4.07 11.07
C ARG A 89 -1.21 -2.75 11.82
N ARG A 90 -0.27 -1.80 11.73
CA ARG A 90 -0.46 -0.48 12.35
C ARG A 90 -1.48 0.35 11.56
N ASN A 91 -1.41 0.38 10.24
CA ASN A 91 -2.36 1.16 9.46
C ASN A 91 -3.78 0.57 9.54
N MET A 92 -3.90 -0.77 9.60
CA MET A 92 -5.18 -1.43 9.87
C MET A 92 -5.78 -1.03 11.21
N ALA A 93 -4.97 -0.88 12.26
CA ALA A 93 -5.42 -0.36 13.55
C ALA A 93 -5.90 1.11 13.48
N ALA A 94 -5.56 1.84 12.41
CA ALA A 94 -6.07 3.17 12.11
C ALA A 94 -7.34 3.16 11.24
N GLY A 95 -7.72 2.00 10.70
CA GLY A 95 -8.91 1.78 9.87
C GLY A 95 -8.66 1.63 8.37
N GLU A 96 -7.40 1.53 7.90
CA GLU A 96 -7.11 1.17 6.50
C GLU A 96 -7.49 -0.30 6.27
N GLU A 97 -8.28 -0.59 5.24
CA GLU A 97 -8.55 -1.97 4.82
C GLU A 97 -7.38 -2.48 3.98
N PHE A 98 -6.92 -3.70 4.26
CA PHE A 98 -5.75 -4.26 3.59
C PHE A 98 -6.10 -5.63 3.00
N PHE A 99 -5.79 -5.80 1.72
CA PHE A 99 -5.93 -7.05 0.98
C PHE A 99 -4.62 -7.48 0.34
N ILE A 100 -4.43 -8.80 0.23
CA ILE A 100 -3.26 -9.42 -0.43
C ILE A 100 -3.72 -10.18 -1.66
N LEU A 101 -3.14 -9.84 -2.82
CA LEU A 101 -3.22 -10.65 -4.02
C LEU A 101 -1.93 -11.47 -4.12
N ASP A 102 -2.02 -12.72 -3.69
CA ASP A 102 -0.90 -13.66 -3.70
C ASP A 102 -0.77 -14.33 -5.08
N THR A 103 0.37 -14.13 -5.74
CA THR A 103 0.68 -14.69 -7.07
C THR A 103 1.62 -15.91 -7.00
N THR A 104 1.88 -16.47 -5.82
CA THR A 104 2.85 -17.58 -5.63
C THR A 104 2.60 -18.78 -6.55
N TYR A 105 1.32 -19.11 -6.82
CA TYR A 105 0.95 -20.27 -7.64
C TYR A 105 -0.01 -19.91 -8.78
N GLN A 106 -0.07 -18.63 -9.16
CA GLN A 106 -0.96 -18.15 -10.21
C GLN A 106 -0.35 -16.92 -10.91
N PRO A 107 -0.62 -16.71 -12.21
CA PRO A 107 -0.13 -15.54 -12.91
C PRO A 107 -0.66 -14.25 -12.26
N ASN A 108 0.14 -13.19 -12.30
CA ASN A 108 -0.28 -11.86 -11.89
C ASN A 108 -1.25 -11.28 -12.95
N PRO A 109 -2.54 -11.06 -12.63
CA PRO A 109 -3.49 -10.52 -13.61
C PRO A 109 -3.24 -9.04 -13.95
N LEU A 110 -2.37 -8.35 -13.20
CA LEU A 110 -2.05 -6.93 -13.34
C LEU A 110 -0.55 -6.71 -13.60
N GLU A 111 0.08 -7.68 -14.25
CA GLU A 111 1.47 -7.56 -14.68
C GLU A 111 1.66 -6.31 -15.57
N GLY A 112 2.63 -5.47 -15.22
CA GLY A 112 2.94 -4.24 -15.96
C GLY A 112 2.09 -3.01 -15.61
N VAL A 113 1.05 -3.13 -14.78
CA VAL A 113 0.22 -1.97 -14.36
C VAL A 113 1.01 -1.02 -13.45
N GLY A 114 1.84 -1.59 -12.57
CA GLY A 114 2.63 -0.85 -11.59
C GLY A 114 1.79 -0.23 -10.47
N ASP A 115 2.47 0.51 -9.61
CA ASP A 115 1.89 1.13 -8.43
C ASP A 115 1.05 2.38 -8.75
N PHE A 116 -0.12 2.50 -8.13
CA PHE A 116 -0.90 3.72 -8.22
C PHE A 116 -1.72 4.01 -6.96
N TRP A 117 -2.15 5.26 -6.85
CA TRP A 117 -3.25 5.69 -6.00
C TRP A 117 -4.44 6.06 -6.89
N MET A 118 -5.64 5.76 -6.43
CA MET A 118 -6.89 6.22 -7.03
C MET A 118 -7.75 6.86 -5.95
N TYR A 119 -8.36 7.99 -6.29
CA TYR A 119 -9.21 8.77 -5.40
C TYR A 119 -10.58 8.97 -6.06
N ASP A 120 -11.63 8.61 -5.33
CA ASP A 120 -13.04 8.81 -5.70
C ASP A 120 -13.40 8.36 -7.13
N GLU A 121 -12.76 7.30 -7.63
CA GLU A 121 -12.90 6.80 -9.01
C GLU A 121 -12.77 7.88 -10.10
N SER A 122 -12.04 8.96 -9.82
CA SER A 122 -12.00 10.16 -10.67
C SER A 122 -10.60 10.70 -10.89
N THR A 123 -9.67 10.39 -9.99
CA THR A 123 -8.28 10.82 -10.07
C THR A 123 -7.37 9.64 -9.85
N VAL A 124 -6.42 9.43 -10.76
CA VAL A 124 -5.40 8.39 -10.65
C VAL A 124 -4.03 9.02 -10.64
N GLU A 125 -3.19 8.57 -9.72
CA GLU A 125 -1.80 8.98 -9.60
C GLU A 125 -0.90 7.74 -9.67
N VAL A 126 -0.15 7.60 -10.76
CA VAL A 126 0.82 6.52 -10.94
C VAL A 126 2.12 6.87 -10.24
N MET A 127 2.71 5.88 -9.57
CA MET A 127 3.90 6.04 -8.75
C MET A 127 5.13 5.54 -9.50
N LYS A 128 6.22 6.30 -9.43
CA LYS A 128 7.50 5.99 -10.08
C LYS A 128 8.55 5.70 -9.01
N TYR A 129 9.23 4.59 -9.20
CA TYR A 129 10.29 4.11 -8.33
C TYR A 129 11.54 3.79 -9.16
N GLU A 130 12.71 3.94 -8.57
CA GLU A 130 13.93 3.29 -9.05
C GLU A 130 13.90 1.79 -8.76
N ASP A 131 14.75 1.01 -9.41
CA ASP A 131 14.88 -0.45 -9.23
C ASP A 131 15.08 -0.87 -7.75
N GLY A 132 15.69 0.01 -6.94
CA GLY A 132 15.86 -0.21 -5.50
C GLY A 132 14.64 0.11 -4.63
N GLY A 133 13.47 0.37 -5.24
CA GLY A 133 12.24 0.75 -4.55
C GLY A 133 12.18 2.21 -4.09
N GLN A 134 13.16 3.03 -4.45
CA GLN A 134 13.20 4.43 -4.02
C GLN A 134 12.18 5.25 -4.81
N TYR A 135 11.28 5.93 -4.09
CA TYR A 135 10.28 6.79 -4.71
C TYR A 135 10.92 8.02 -5.37
N ILE A 136 10.72 8.18 -6.67
CA ILE A 136 11.28 9.29 -7.47
C ILE A 136 10.22 10.28 -7.98
N GLY A 137 8.94 9.96 -7.83
CA GLY A 137 7.87 10.88 -8.16
C GLY A 137 6.58 10.17 -8.55
N SER A 138 5.58 10.97 -8.87
CA SER A 138 4.28 10.51 -9.29
C SER A 138 3.75 11.37 -10.42
N GLU A 139 2.80 10.83 -11.16
CA GLU A 139 2.13 11.51 -12.25
C GLU A 139 0.62 11.30 -12.14
N THR A 140 -0.13 12.39 -12.16
CA THR A 140 -1.59 12.32 -12.26
C THR A 140 -1.96 12.05 -13.71
N LEU A 141 -2.70 10.97 -13.95
CA LEU A 141 -3.14 10.59 -15.28
C LEU A 141 -4.28 11.50 -15.77
N PRO A 142 -4.44 11.64 -17.09
CA PRO A 142 -5.56 12.40 -17.63
C PRO A 142 -6.89 11.63 -17.42
N PRO A 143 -8.03 12.34 -17.26
CA PRO A 143 -9.31 11.72 -16.85
C PRO A 143 -9.79 10.55 -17.72
N GLU A 144 -9.48 10.56 -19.02
CA GLU A 144 -9.84 9.51 -19.96
C GLU A 144 -9.19 8.15 -19.66
N ARG A 145 -8.11 8.11 -18.88
CA ARG A 145 -7.46 6.87 -18.43
C ARG A 145 -8.10 6.27 -17.19
N VAL A 146 -8.89 7.05 -16.44
CA VAL A 146 -9.45 6.61 -15.15
C VAL A 146 -10.27 5.32 -15.25
N PRO A 147 -11.16 5.12 -16.26
CA PRO A 147 -11.94 3.88 -16.36
C PRO A 147 -11.08 2.61 -16.42
N GLU A 148 -9.93 2.66 -17.11
CA GLU A 148 -8.98 1.54 -17.18
C GLU A 148 -8.40 1.18 -15.80
N PHE A 149 -8.13 2.18 -14.97
CA PHE A 149 -7.57 1.97 -13.62
C PHE A 149 -8.63 1.55 -12.60
N VAL A 150 -9.89 1.92 -12.81
CA VAL A 150 -11.04 1.35 -12.09
C VAL A 150 -11.12 -0.15 -12.36
N GLU A 151 -10.98 -0.58 -13.63
CA GLU A 151 -10.94 -2.00 -13.97
C GLU A 151 -9.76 -2.73 -13.29
N TYR A 152 -8.57 -2.12 -13.26
CA TYR A 152 -7.42 -2.70 -12.55
C TYR A 152 -7.68 -2.85 -11.04
N ARG A 153 -8.28 -1.86 -10.38
CA ARG A 153 -8.70 -1.99 -8.98
C ARG A 153 -9.65 -3.17 -8.81
N ASP A 154 -10.68 -3.26 -9.64
CA ASP A 154 -11.73 -4.27 -9.50
C ASP A 154 -11.16 -5.68 -9.72
N ILE A 155 -10.26 -5.85 -10.70
CA ILE A 155 -9.50 -7.08 -10.90
C ILE A 155 -8.68 -7.40 -9.63
N ALA A 156 -7.94 -6.43 -9.09
CA ALA A 156 -7.13 -6.62 -7.89
C ALA A 156 -7.98 -7.12 -6.71
N LEU A 157 -9.08 -6.41 -6.41
CA LEU A 157 -9.98 -6.74 -5.32
C LEU A 157 -10.67 -8.10 -5.51
N SER A 158 -11.06 -8.46 -6.74
CA SER A 158 -11.72 -9.74 -7.02
C SER A 158 -10.83 -10.96 -6.76
N ARG A 159 -9.51 -10.77 -6.71
CA ARG A 159 -8.49 -11.83 -6.53
C ARG A 159 -7.78 -11.75 -5.20
N ALA A 160 -7.89 -10.63 -4.49
CA ALA A 160 -7.24 -10.43 -3.21
C ALA A 160 -8.09 -10.98 -2.06
N VAL A 161 -7.42 -11.35 -0.98
CA VAL A 161 -8.05 -11.78 0.28
C VAL A 161 -7.72 -10.79 1.39
N PRO A 162 -8.55 -10.65 2.44
CA PRO A 162 -8.22 -9.79 3.58
C PRO A 162 -6.85 -10.16 4.18
N PHE A 163 -6.02 -9.16 4.46
CA PHE A 163 -4.68 -9.35 4.99
C PHE A 163 -4.66 -10.21 6.25
N GLY A 164 -5.61 -10.02 7.17
CA GLY A 164 -5.68 -10.81 8.40
C GLY A 164 -5.77 -12.31 8.14
N GLU A 165 -6.63 -12.72 7.21
CA GLU A 165 -6.82 -14.12 6.82
C GLU A 165 -5.57 -14.68 6.11
N TRP A 166 -5.00 -13.89 5.20
CA TRP A 166 -3.77 -14.27 4.50
C TRP A 166 -2.59 -14.43 5.47
N TRP A 167 -2.43 -13.47 6.39
CA TRP A 167 -1.35 -13.41 7.36
C TRP A 167 -1.42 -14.57 8.34
N GLU A 168 -2.61 -14.94 8.84
CA GLU A 168 -2.76 -16.10 9.72
C GLU A 168 -2.31 -17.41 9.05
N ARG A 169 -2.52 -17.53 7.74
CA ARG A 169 -2.23 -18.74 6.98
C ARG A 169 -0.78 -18.84 6.52
N TYR A 170 -0.14 -17.70 6.20
CA TYR A 170 1.13 -17.68 5.48
C TYR A 170 2.23 -16.85 6.14
N ARG A 171 2.01 -16.29 7.34
CA ARG A 171 3.09 -15.66 8.10
C ARG A 171 4.21 -16.67 8.37
N GLU A 172 5.39 -16.40 7.83
CA GLU A 172 6.61 -17.17 8.05
C GLU A 172 7.41 -16.64 9.25
#